data_AF-O07307-F1
#
_entry.id   AF-O07307-F1
#
_cell.length_a   1.000
_cell.length_b   1.000
_cell.length_c   1.000
_cell.angle_alpha   90.00
_cell.angle_beta   90.00
_cell.angle_gamma   90.00
#
_symmetry.space_group_name_H-M   'P 1'
#
loop_
_entity.id
_entity.type
_entity.pdbx_description
1 polymer ?
#
loop_
_entity_poly.entity_id
_entity_poly.type
_entity_poly.pdbx_seq_one_letter_code
_entity_poly.pdbx_strand_id
1 'polypeptide(L)'
;MIIDKAFALTLLRDDTHQRLLLIGLLEPHEDLPLQRLLAGALNPLVNAGPGIGWDEQSGLYHAYQSIPREKVSVEMLKLEIAGLVEWMKCWREART
;
A
#
# COMPACT_ATOMS: atom_id res chain seq x y z
N MET A 1 10.52 -6.40 5.01
CA MET A 1 9.95 -7.65 5.56
C MET A 1 9.21 -8.39 4.46
N ILE A 2 9.07 -9.71 4.59
CA ILE A 2 8.30 -10.52 3.66
C ILE A 2 7.18 -11.20 4.47
N ILE A 3 5.93 -10.95 4.10
CA ILE A 3 4.74 -11.54 4.70
C ILE A 3 4.32 -12.74 3.86
N ASP A 4 4.05 -13.88 4.52
CA ASP A 4 3.62 -15.15 3.91
C ASP A 4 4.49 -15.62 2.74
N LYS A 5 5.80 -15.29 2.78
CA LYS A 5 6.77 -15.57 1.71
C LYS A 5 6.42 -14.95 0.35
N ALA A 6 5.45 -14.03 0.28
CA ALA A 6 4.87 -13.56 -0.98
C ALA A 6 4.73 -12.03 -1.10
N PHE A 7 4.60 -11.31 0.02
CA PHE A 7 4.34 -9.87 0.00
C PHE A 7 5.51 -9.11 0.60
N ALA A 8 6.24 -8.35 -0.24
CA ALA A 8 7.33 -7.49 0.20
C ALA A 8 6.76 -6.18 0.75
N LEU A 9 7.08 -5.88 2.01
CA LEU A 9 6.62 -4.70 2.73
C LEU A 9 7.78 -4.02 3.47
N THR A 10 7.81 -2.70 3.49
CA THR A 10 8.74 -1.88 4.24
C THR A 10 7.97 -0.99 5.22
N LEU A 11 8.45 -0.93 6.47
CA LEU A 11 8.03 0.09 7.42
C LEU A 11 9.08 1.19 7.42
N LEU A 12 8.64 2.41 7.15
CA LEU A 12 9.50 3.58 7.10
C LEU A 12 9.00 4.61 8.12
N ARG A 13 9.88 5.02 9.02
CA ARG A 13 9.62 6.13 9.94
C ARG A 13 9.94 7.45 9.23
N ASP A 14 8.97 8.35 9.17
CA ASP A 14 9.12 9.70 8.64
C ASP A 14 9.00 10.69 9.81
N ASP A 15 10.16 11.04 10.38
CA ASP A 15 10.23 11.95 11.52
C ASP A 15 9.91 13.40 11.14
N THR A 16 10.12 13.80 9.88
CA THR A 16 9.80 15.16 9.43
C THR A 16 8.30 15.41 9.45
N HIS A 17 7.51 14.45 8.97
CA HIS A 17 6.05 14.56 8.91
C HIS A 17 5.34 13.84 10.05
N GLN A 18 6.09 13.38 11.06
CA GLN A 18 5.58 12.69 12.25
C GLN A 18 4.62 11.54 11.90
N ARG A 19 5.07 10.61 11.05
CA ARG A 19 4.25 9.49 10.59
C ARG A 19 5.06 8.21 10.40
N LEU A 20 4.35 7.09 10.40
CA LEU A 20 4.86 5.79 10.01
C LEU A 20 4.24 5.42 8.66
N LEU A 21 5.08 5.06 7.70
CA LEU A 21 4.66 4.61 6.37
C LEU A 21 4.78 3.10 6.28
N LEU A 22 3.72 2.47 5.77
CA LEU A 22 3.73 1.09 5.30
C LEU A 22 3.78 1.14 3.78
N ILE A 23 4.77 0.49 3.17
CA ILE A 23 4.96 0.51 1.72
C ILE A 23 5.08 -0.93 1.24
N GLY A 24 4.17 -1.36 0.37
CA GLY A 24 4.16 -2.68 -0.23
C GLY A 24 4.50 -2.61 -1.71
N LEU A 25 5.25 -3.60 -2.22
CA LEU A 25 5.44 -3.77 -3.66
C LEU A 25 4.17 -4.37 -4.29
N LEU A 26 3.62 -3.72 -5.32
CA LEU A 26 2.49 -4.22 -6.08
C LEU A 26 2.94 -4.86 -7.38
N GLU A 27 2.25 -5.93 -7.75
CA GLU A 27 2.44 -6.68 -8.99
C GLU A 27 1.08 -6.80 -9.70
N PRO A 28 0.49 -5.68 -10.17
CA PRO A 28 -0.74 -5.73 -10.95
C PRO A 28 -0.49 -6.46 -12.27
N HIS A 29 -1.54 -7.07 -12.84
CA HIS A 29 -1.46 -7.69 -14.16
C HIS A 29 -1.11 -6.65 -15.23
N GLU A 30 -0.25 -6.98 -16.19
CA GLU A 30 0.23 -6.05 -17.22
C GLU A 30 -0.92 -5.45 -18.06
N ASP A 31 -1.93 -6.27 -18.37
CA ASP A 31 -3.12 -5.86 -19.12
C ASP A 31 -4.14 -5.04 -18.32
N LEU A 32 -3.89 -4.78 -17.03
CA LEU A 32 -4.84 -4.06 -16.19
C LEU A 32 -4.95 -2.60 -16.66
N PRO A 33 -6.14 -2.09 -17.00
CA PRO A 33 -6.29 -0.73 -17.51
C PRO A 33 -5.81 0.31 -16.49
N LEU A 34 -5.02 1.28 -16.95
CA LEU A 34 -4.50 2.36 -16.10
C LEU A 34 -5.61 3.10 -15.36
N GLN A 35 -6.79 3.26 -15.98
CA GLN A 35 -7.95 3.90 -15.34
C GLN A 35 -8.39 3.17 -14.07
N ARG A 36 -8.23 1.84 -14.01
CA ARG A 36 -8.53 1.07 -12.79
C ARG A 36 -7.50 1.35 -11.70
N LEU A 37 -6.21 1.41 -12.04
CA LEU A 37 -5.16 1.79 -11.08
C LEU A 37 -5.38 3.21 -10.56
N LEU A 38 -5.74 4.16 -11.44
CA LEU A 38 -6.06 5.54 -11.08
C LEU A 38 -7.31 5.63 -10.19
N ALA A 39 -8.34 4.83 -10.46
CA ALA A 39 -9.49 4.73 -9.57
C ALA A 39 -9.09 4.17 -8.19
N GLY A 40 -8.20 3.17 -8.17
CA GLY A 40 -7.58 2.64 -6.96
C GLY A 40 -6.80 3.68 -6.16
N ALA A 41 -6.14 4.63 -6.84
CA ALA A 41 -5.36 5.69 -6.21
C ALA A 41 -6.23 6.67 -5.39
N LEU A 42 -7.54 6.69 -5.62
CA LEU A 42 -8.50 7.47 -4.85
C LEU A 42 -8.93 6.79 -3.55
N ASN A 43 -8.57 5.53 -3.31
CA ASN A 43 -8.98 4.77 -2.12
C ASN A 43 -8.67 5.49 -0.78
N PRO A 44 -7.49 6.11 -0.57
CA PRO A 44 -7.21 6.88 0.64
C PRO A 44 -8.18 8.04 0.87
N LEU A 45 -8.67 8.67 -0.19
CA LEU A 45 -9.63 9.77 -0.10
C LEU A 45 -11.04 9.25 0.25
N VAL A 46 -11.43 8.10 -0.31
CA VAL A 46 -12.79 7.57 -0.18
C VAL A 46 -13.04 6.94 1.19
N ASN A 47 -12.07 6.20 1.74
CA ASN A 47 -12.28 5.41 2.97
C ASN A 47 -11.08 5.39 3.92
N ALA A 48 -10.07 6.24 3.71
CA ALA A 48 -8.82 6.25 4.49
C ALA A 48 -8.02 4.93 4.43
N GLY A 49 -8.29 4.07 3.44
CA GLY A 49 -7.56 2.84 3.20
C GLY A 49 -6.25 3.05 2.41
N PRO A 50 -5.60 1.94 2.02
CA PRO A 50 -4.32 2.01 1.30
C PRO A 50 -4.41 2.70 -0.06
N GLY A 51 -3.37 3.44 -0.42
CA GLY A 51 -3.21 4.04 -1.74
C GLY A 51 -2.41 3.16 -2.70
N ILE A 52 -2.38 3.58 -3.96
CA ILE A 52 -1.53 3.02 -5.00
C ILE A 52 -0.80 4.17 -5.73
N GLY A 53 0.47 3.96 -6.05
CA GLY A 53 1.28 4.89 -6.82
C GLY A 53 2.28 4.15 -7.70
N TRP A 54 2.79 4.85 -8.70
CA TRP A 54 3.88 4.38 -9.54
C TRP A 54 5.15 5.14 -9.18
N ASP A 55 6.25 4.42 -8.97
CA ASP A 55 7.56 5.01 -8.72
C ASP A 55 8.36 5.10 -10.02
N GLU A 56 8.66 6.33 -10.46
CA GLU A 56 9.40 6.62 -11.68
C GLU A 56 10.82 6.02 -11.68
N GLN A 57 11.45 5.90 -10.50
CA GLN A 57 12.84 5.46 -10.41
C GLN A 57 12.98 3.95 -10.65
N SER A 58 12.11 3.15 -10.03
CA SER A 58 12.10 1.69 -10.20
C SER A 58 11.21 1.21 -11.34
N GLY A 59 10.25 2.04 -11.78
CA GLY A 59 9.21 1.65 -12.72
C GLY A 59 8.14 0.73 -12.11
N LEU A 60 8.12 0.57 -10.78
CA LEU A 60 7.25 -0.37 -10.07
C LEU A 60 6.04 0.33 -9.46
N TYR A 61 4.96 -0.43 -9.28
CA TYR A 61 3.80 0.02 -8.52
C TYR A 61 3.98 -0.25 -7.03
N HIS A 62 3.52 0.67 -6.20
CA HIS A 62 3.58 0.58 -4.75
C HIS A 62 2.20 0.79 -4.15
N ALA A 63 1.84 -0.08 -3.21
CA ALA A 63 0.77 0.19 -2.26
C ALA A 63 1.34 0.94 -1.07
N TYR A 64 0.58 1.86 -0.48
CA TYR A 64 1.05 2.57 0.70
C TYR A 64 -0.07 2.86 1.70
N GLN A 65 0.31 2.97 2.97
CA GLN A 65 -0.53 3.49 4.04
C GLN A 65 0.29 4.40 4.96
N SER A 66 -0.33 5.47 5.46
CA SER A 66 0.30 6.44 6.33
C SER A 66 -0.42 6.52 7.67
N ILE A 67 0.28 6.20 8.75
CA ILE A 67 -0.24 6.27 10.11
C ILE A 67 0.41 7.45 10.83
N PRO A 68 -0.35 8.49 11.20
CA PRO A 68 0.18 9.59 12.01
C PRO A 68 0.77 9.08 13.34
N ARG A 69 1.88 9.64 13.78
CA ARG A 69 2.63 9.17 14.96
C ARG A 69 1.75 9.09 16.21
N GLU A 70 0.84 10.04 16.39
CA GLU A 70 -0.09 10.11 17.50
C GLU A 70 -1.15 8.99 17.50
N LYS A 71 -1.36 8.33 16.36
CA LYS A 71 -2.28 7.19 16.21
C LYS A 71 -1.56 5.84 16.22
N VAL A 72 -0.23 5.82 16.29
CA VAL A 72 0.55 4.57 16.25
C VAL A 72 0.33 3.79 17.56
N SER A 73 -0.24 2.62 17.42
CA SER A 73 -0.27 1.58 18.45
C SER A 73 0.08 0.23 17.81
N VAL A 74 0.44 -0.76 18.62
CA VAL A 74 0.71 -2.12 18.11
C VAL A 74 -0.53 -2.71 17.43
N GLU A 75 -1.72 -2.44 17.97
CA GLU A 75 -2.99 -2.91 17.40
C GLU A 75 -3.28 -2.23 16.07
N MET A 76 -3.16 -0.90 16.01
CA MET A 76 -3.31 -0.14 14.76
C MET A 76 -2.34 -0.64 13.69
N LEU A 77 -1.07 -0.88 14.07
CA LEU A 77 -0.08 -1.37 13.14
C LEU A 77 -0.43 -2.74 12.56
N LYS A 78 -0.96 -3.66 13.39
CA LYS A 78 -1.41 -4.98 12.91
C LYS A 78 -2.55 -4.85 11.91
N LEU A 79 -3.53 -4.01 12.21
CA LEU A 79 -4.69 -3.78 11.35
C LEU A 79 -4.28 -3.18 10.00
N GLU A 80 -3.43 -2.15 10.02
CA GLU A 80 -3.00 -1.47 8.81
C GLU A 80 -2.07 -2.34 7.96
N ILE A 81 -1.21 -3.17 8.57
CA ILE A 81 -0.42 -4.17 7.83
C ILE A 81 -1.34 -5.21 7.17
N ALA A 82 -2.31 -5.75 7.90
CA ALA A 82 -3.24 -6.73 7.36
C ALA A 82 -4.09 -6.14 6.22
N GLY A 83 -4.61 -4.93 6.40
CA GLY A 83 -5.36 -4.21 5.37
C GLY A 83 -4.54 -3.92 4.13
N LEU A 84 -3.26 -3.53 4.29
CA LEU A 84 -2.35 -3.32 3.16
C LEU A 84 -2.08 -4.63 2.40
N VAL A 85 -1.86 -5.74 3.10
CA VAL A 85 -1.61 -7.05 2.47
C VAL A 85 -2.83 -7.54 1.69
N GLU A 86 -4.03 -7.45 2.26
CA GLU A 86 -5.26 -7.81 1.53
C GLU A 86 -5.48 -6.91 0.31
N TRP A 87 -5.18 -5.61 0.41
CA TRP A 87 -5.22 -4.71 -0.73
C TRP A 87 -4.23 -5.12 -1.83
N MET A 88 -3.00 -5.48 -1.46
CA MET A 88 -1.99 -5.96 -2.40
C MET A 88 -2.44 -7.25 -3.10
N LYS A 89 -3.06 -8.16 -2.36
CA LYS A 89 -3.61 -9.40 -2.90
C LYS A 89 -4.71 -9.12 -3.93
N CYS A 90 -5.65 -8.23 -3.62
CA CYS A 90 -6.70 -7.82 -4.55
C CYS A 90 -6.15 -7.30 -5.88
N TRP A 91 -5.09 -6.48 -5.86
CA TRP A 91 -4.48 -5.97 -7.10
C TRP A 91 -3.70 -7.01 -7.88
N ARG A 92 -3.02 -7.95 -7.21
CA ARG A 92 -2.31 -9.07 -7.85
C ARG A 92 -3.29 -10.03 -8.55
N GLU A 93 -4.44 -10.27 -7.93
CA GLU A 93 -5.49 -11.16 -8.44
C GLU A 93 -6.45 -10.47 -9.43
N ALA A 94 -6.46 -9.13 -9.46
CA ALA A 94 -7.28 -8.37 -10.39
C ALA A 94 -6.98 -8.78 -11.85
N ARG A 95 -8.07 -8.94 -12.60
CA ARG A 95 -8.06 -9.21 -14.04
C ARG A 95 -8.89 -8.14 -14.75
N THR A 96 -8.70 -8.05 -16.06
CA THR A 96 -9.31 -7.09 -16.98
C THR A 96 -10.81 -6.98 -16.82
#